data_AF-A0A7C4SR55-F1
#
_entry.id   AF-A0A7C4SR55-F1
#
_cell.length_a   1.000
_cell.length_b   1.000
_cell.length_c   1.000
_cell.angle_alpha   90.00
_cell.angle_beta   90.00
_cell.angle_gamma   90.00
#
_symmetry.space_group_name_H-M   'P 1'
#
loop_
_entity.id
_entity.type
_entity.pdbx_description
1 polymer ?
#
loop_
_entity_poly.entity_id
_entity_poly.type
_entity_poly.pdbx_seq_one_letter_code
_entity_poly.pdbx_strand_id
1 'polypeptide(L)'
;MRITVPTLTWAVVITAILTALGNLFIFFLPWPFSCNMNAGTTISTPGFEMLGMPFVVSLVIALLMRIPSAKKYLSAGNLVLLYTTALAASAFANTNSPWREIYALMTARLATAESVMIYVPEFVSPPREAAEVLIRGSGSITAIPWNQFIPVMVWWFFMFAFFAGISIG
;
A
#
# COMPACT_ATOMS: atom_id res chain seq x y z
N MET A 1 -22.03 -13.65 0.07
CA MET A 1 -22.27 -12.42 -0.73
C MET A 1 -21.98 -12.77 -2.19
N ARG A 2 -22.88 -12.50 -3.14
CA ARG A 2 -22.56 -12.67 -4.57
C ARG A 2 -21.85 -11.41 -5.06
N ILE A 3 -20.66 -11.56 -5.63
CA ILE A 3 -19.96 -10.45 -6.30
C ILE A 3 -20.69 -10.19 -7.60
N THR A 4 -21.21 -8.97 -7.74
CA THR A 4 -21.94 -8.52 -8.94
C THR A 4 -21.28 -7.27 -9.51
N VAL A 5 -21.54 -6.97 -10.79
CA VAL A 5 -21.00 -5.76 -11.43
C VAL A 5 -21.32 -4.48 -10.62
N PRO A 6 -22.56 -4.25 -10.13
CA PRO A 6 -22.83 -3.10 -9.27
C PRO A 6 -21.98 -3.05 -8.00
N THR A 7 -21.73 -4.20 -7.35
CA THR A 7 -20.89 -4.29 -6.15
C THR A 7 -19.45 -3.88 -6.44
N LEU A 8 -18.90 -4.35 -7.56
CA LEU A 8 -17.55 -3.98 -8.02
C LEU A 8 -17.47 -2.50 -8.35
N THR A 9 -18.46 -1.95 -9.07
CA THR A 9 -18.51 -0.51 -9.38
C THR A 9 -18.50 0.33 -8.11
N TRP A 10 -19.30 -0.03 -7.11
CA TRP A 10 -19.30 0.66 -5.83
C TRP A 10 -17.98 0.54 -5.07
N ALA A 11 -17.33 -0.63 -5.09
CA ALA A 11 -16.02 -0.81 -4.48
C ALA A 11 -14.98 0.11 -5.13
N VAL A 12 -14.97 0.22 -6.47
CA VAL A 12 -14.09 1.14 -7.20
C VAL A 12 -14.35 2.61 -6.84
N VAL A 13 -15.63 3.03 -6.83
CA VAL A 13 -16.01 4.40 -6.48
C VAL A 13 -15.62 4.73 -5.04
N ILE A 14 -15.91 3.86 -4.09
CA ILE A 14 -15.56 4.05 -2.68
C ILE A 14 -14.04 4.10 -2.51
N THR A 15 -13.31 3.22 -3.19
CA THR A 15 -11.83 3.24 -3.18
C THR A 15 -11.31 4.58 -3.69
N ALA A 16 -11.78 5.06 -4.84
CA ALA A 16 -11.34 6.33 -5.42
C ALA A 16 -11.61 7.52 -4.47
N ILE A 17 -12.78 7.57 -3.85
CA ILE A 17 -13.14 8.62 -2.89
C ILE A 17 -12.23 8.56 -1.66
N LEU A 18 -12.07 7.39 -1.05
CA LEU A 18 -11.25 7.22 0.14
C LEU A 18 -9.77 7.54 -0.15
N THR A 19 -9.26 7.15 -1.32
CA THR A 19 -7.91 7.51 -1.76
C THR A 19 -7.73 9.01 -1.90
N ALA A 20 -8.68 9.70 -2.56
CA ALA A 20 -8.62 11.15 -2.71
C ALA A 20 -8.68 11.88 -1.36
N LEU A 21 -9.56 11.45 -0.45
CA LEU A 21 -9.66 11.99 0.90
C LEU A 21 -8.39 11.74 1.71
N GLY A 22 -7.77 10.57 1.58
CA GLY A 22 -6.50 10.25 2.24
C GLY A 22 -5.36 11.11 1.75
N ASN A 23 -5.23 11.28 0.44
CA ASN A 23 -4.22 12.18 -0.13
C ASN A 23 -4.41 13.63 0.30
N LEU A 24 -5.66 14.10 0.36
CA LEU A 24 -5.99 15.44 0.87
C LEU A 24 -5.61 15.58 2.35
N PHE A 25 -5.94 14.60 3.17
CA PHE A 25 -5.61 14.58 4.60
C PHE A 25 -4.09 14.61 4.82
N ILE A 26 -3.34 13.79 4.07
CA ILE A 26 -1.87 13.74 4.12
C ILE A 26 -1.26 15.07 3.67
N PHE A 27 -1.81 15.70 2.63
CA PHE A 27 -1.32 16.99 2.12
C PHE A 27 -1.39 18.11 3.17
N PHE A 28 -2.46 18.14 3.98
CA PHE A 28 -2.62 19.13 5.04
C PHE A 28 -1.97 18.74 6.37
N LEU A 29 -1.34 17.57 6.45
CA LEU A 29 -0.73 17.08 7.67
C LEU A 29 0.63 17.77 7.92
N PRO A 30 0.88 18.34 9.11
CA PRO A 30 2.19 18.91 9.42
C PRO A 30 3.28 17.83 9.41
N TRP A 31 4.45 18.15 8.86
CA TRP A 31 5.59 17.25 8.66
C TRP A 31 5.91 16.27 9.81
N PRO A 32 5.90 16.68 11.10
CA PRO A 32 6.18 15.76 12.21
C PRO A 32 5.13 14.65 12.36
N PHE A 33 3.90 14.90 11.92
CA PHE A 33 2.81 13.94 11.96
C PHE A 33 2.77 13.04 10.73
N SER A 34 3.39 13.47 9.62
CA SER A 34 3.52 12.65 8.41
C SER A 34 4.33 11.38 8.69
N CYS A 35 5.30 11.47 9.61
CA CYS A 35 6.03 10.32 10.14
C CYS A 35 5.24 9.54 11.21
N ASN A 36 4.37 10.19 11.99
CA ASN A 36 3.59 9.57 13.08
C ASN A 36 2.23 8.99 12.65
N MET A 37 1.79 9.15 11.40
CA MET A 37 0.81 8.22 10.83
C MET A 37 1.38 6.79 10.71
N ASN A 38 2.69 6.62 10.95
CA ASN A 38 3.34 5.37 11.31
C ASN A 38 3.51 5.26 12.85
N ALA A 39 2.46 5.55 13.63
CA ALA A 39 2.45 5.37 15.08
C ALA A 39 2.64 3.88 15.41
N GLY A 40 3.90 3.50 15.67
CA GLY A 40 4.37 2.10 15.73
C GLY A 40 5.82 1.93 15.26
N THR A 41 6.49 3.01 14.85
CA THR A 41 7.84 3.00 14.27
C THR A 41 8.95 2.94 15.31
N THR A 42 9.32 1.72 15.68
CA THR A 42 10.74 1.39 15.90
C THR A 42 11.29 0.49 14.78
N ILE A 43 10.44 -0.11 13.93
CA ILE A 43 10.86 -1.01 12.85
C ILE A 43 9.98 -0.78 11.60
N SER A 44 10.59 -0.41 10.48
CA SER A 44 9.93 -0.30 9.18
C SER A 44 9.47 -1.67 8.69
N THR A 45 8.18 -1.99 8.84
CA THR A 45 7.61 -3.30 8.48
C THR A 45 6.52 -3.08 7.44
N PRO A 46 6.61 -3.60 6.20
CA PRO A 46 5.65 -3.32 5.12
C PRO A 46 4.21 -3.71 5.50
N GLY A 47 3.21 -2.93 5.07
CA GLY A 47 1.80 -3.07 5.48
C GLY A 47 1.34 -2.15 6.63
N PHE A 48 2.27 -1.36 7.19
CA PHE A 48 2.06 -0.43 8.30
C PHE A 48 1.40 0.90 7.94
N GLU A 49 1.39 1.30 6.67
CA GLU A 49 0.80 2.55 6.18
C GLU A 49 -0.74 2.49 6.08
N MET A 50 -1.34 1.37 6.50
CA MET A 50 -2.72 0.98 6.18
C MET A 50 -3.79 1.41 7.21
N LEU A 51 -3.45 2.25 8.20
CA LEU A 51 -4.23 2.28 9.45
C LEU A 51 -5.30 3.39 9.58
N GLY A 52 -5.41 4.31 8.60
CA GLY A 52 -6.37 5.43 8.69
C GLY A 52 -7.80 5.10 8.22
N MET A 53 -7.97 4.61 6.99
CA MET A 53 -9.31 4.55 6.38
C MET A 53 -10.25 3.53 7.00
N PRO A 54 -9.81 2.33 7.43
CA PRO A 54 -10.69 1.39 8.12
C PRO A 54 -11.29 2.01 9.40
N PHE A 55 -10.53 2.82 10.12
CA PHE A 55 -11.01 3.53 11.32
C PHE A 55 -12.03 4.63 10.95
N VAL A 56 -11.74 5.46 9.94
CA VAL A 56 -12.67 6.48 9.45
C VAL A 56 -13.98 5.85 8.98
N VAL A 57 -13.91 4.77 8.22
CA VAL A 57 -15.09 4.02 7.76
C VAL A 57 -15.85 3.41 8.93
N SER A 58 -15.17 2.91 9.96
CA SER A 58 -15.81 2.42 11.18
C SER A 58 -16.58 3.52 11.93
N LEU A 59 -16.02 4.73 12.01
CA LEU A 59 -16.73 5.89 12.60
C LEU A 59 -17.95 6.29 11.79
N VAL A 60 -17.84 6.34 10.46
CA VAL A 60 -18.97 6.62 9.56
C VAL A 60 -20.05 5.56 9.73
N ILE A 61 -19.68 4.28 9.78
CA ILE A 61 -20.61 3.18 10.04
C ILE A 61 -21.31 3.38 11.39
N ALA A 62 -20.58 3.69 12.46
CA ALA A 62 -21.15 3.92 13.79
C ALA A 62 -22.20 5.05 13.80
N LEU A 63 -21.97 6.12 13.03
CA LEU A 63 -22.94 7.20 12.82
C LEU A 63 -24.15 6.73 11.99
N LEU A 64 -23.91 6.04 10.87
CA LEU A 64 -24.97 5.53 10.00
C LEU A 64 -25.85 4.49 10.70
N MET A 65 -25.31 3.73 11.66
CA MET A 65 -26.08 2.79 12.49
C MET A 65 -27.17 3.48 13.32
N ARG A 66 -27.04 4.78 13.60
CA ARG A 66 -28.05 5.57 14.29
C ARG A 66 -29.24 5.95 13.40
N ILE A 67 -29.09 5.83 12.08
CA ILE A 67 -30.12 6.21 11.10
C ILE A 67 -30.88 4.94 10.66
N PRO A 68 -32.17 4.78 11.00
CA PRO A 68 -32.92 3.55 10.70
C PRO A 68 -32.96 3.18 9.21
N SER A 69 -33.02 4.19 8.33
CA SER A 69 -33.05 4.01 6.88
C SER A 69 -31.71 3.52 6.31
N ALA A 70 -30.58 3.85 6.95
CA ALA A 70 -29.25 3.41 6.56
C ALA A 70 -28.91 2.04 7.15
N LYS A 71 -29.36 1.77 8.39
CA LYS A 71 -29.11 0.52 9.13
C LYS A 71 -29.50 -0.73 8.33
N LYS A 72 -30.57 -0.68 7.52
CA LYS A 72 -31.00 -1.81 6.68
C LYS A 72 -29.97 -2.25 5.63
N TYR A 73 -29.01 -1.38 5.28
CA TYR A 73 -27.94 -1.69 4.33
C TYR A 73 -26.63 -2.13 5.02
N LEU A 74 -26.52 -2.02 6.34
CA LEU A 74 -25.33 -2.38 7.13
C LEU A 74 -25.34 -3.85 7.54
N SER A 75 -25.50 -4.75 6.56
CA SER A 75 -25.36 -6.19 6.78
C SER A 75 -23.90 -6.58 7.03
N ALA A 76 -23.65 -7.70 7.71
CA ALA A 76 -22.30 -8.21 7.96
C ALA A 76 -21.44 -8.30 6.68
N GLY A 77 -22.03 -8.76 5.57
CA GLY A 77 -21.33 -8.84 4.28
C GLY A 77 -20.94 -7.47 3.72
N ASN A 78 -21.82 -6.48 3.83
CA ASN A 78 -21.53 -5.11 3.36
C ASN A 78 -20.49 -4.43 4.26
N LEU A 79 -20.52 -4.68 5.57
CA LEU A 79 -19.52 -4.18 6.51
C LEU A 79 -18.13 -4.76 6.22
N VAL A 80 -18.03 -6.07 5.96
CA VAL A 80 -16.78 -6.71 5.55
C VAL A 80 -16.27 -6.13 4.25
N LEU A 81 -17.14 -5.95 3.24
CA LEU A 81 -16.75 -5.34 1.96
C LEU A 81 -16.26 -3.90 2.14
N LEU A 82 -16.95 -3.09 2.94
CA LEU A 82 -16.55 -1.71 3.22
C LEU A 82 -15.21 -1.67 3.95
N TYR A 83 -14.99 -2.55 4.92
CA TYR A 83 -13.75 -2.65 5.67
C TYR A 83 -12.58 -3.06 4.76
N THR A 84 -12.73 -4.11 3.95
CA THR A 84 -11.68 -4.56 3.02
C THR A 84 -11.40 -3.52 1.93
N THR A 85 -12.44 -2.84 1.44
CA THR A 85 -12.30 -1.73 0.48
C THR A 85 -11.55 -0.55 1.11
N ALA A 86 -11.85 -0.20 2.36
CA ALA A 86 -11.15 0.86 3.08
C ALA A 86 -9.68 0.52 3.36
N LEU A 87 -9.42 -0.75 3.69
CA LEU A 87 -8.08 -1.27 3.88
C LEU A 87 -7.27 -1.19 2.59
N ALA A 88 -7.85 -1.64 1.46
CA ALA A 88 -7.24 -1.51 0.15
C ALA A 88 -7.02 -0.04 -0.24
N ALA A 89 -8.01 0.83 -0.01
CA ALA A 89 -7.89 2.26 -0.27
C ALA A 89 -6.77 2.93 0.53
N SER A 90 -6.54 2.50 1.78
CA SER A 90 -5.43 3.01 2.60
C SER A 90 -4.07 2.68 2.00
N ALA A 91 -3.90 1.50 1.40
CA ALA A 91 -2.66 1.15 0.72
C ALA A 91 -2.39 2.05 -0.51
N PHE A 92 -3.44 2.56 -1.16
CA PHE A 92 -3.32 3.51 -2.27
C PHE A 92 -3.26 4.98 -1.81
N ALA A 93 -3.73 5.28 -0.61
CA ALA A 93 -3.75 6.61 -0.02
C ALA A 93 -2.44 6.92 0.70
N ASN A 94 -1.32 6.83 -0.04
CA ASN A 94 -0.02 7.20 0.47
C ASN A 94 0.70 8.03 -0.58
N THR A 95 1.17 9.21 -0.20
CA THR A 95 2.04 10.04 -1.06
C THR A 95 3.36 9.35 -1.40
N ASN A 96 3.72 8.28 -0.68
CA ASN A 96 4.92 7.47 -0.85
C ASN A 96 4.67 6.04 -1.39
N SER A 97 3.42 5.57 -1.53
CA SER A 97 3.12 4.21 -2.02
C SER A 97 2.00 4.28 -3.07
N PRO A 98 2.09 3.58 -4.22
CA PRO A 98 3.08 2.55 -4.55
C PRO A 98 4.47 3.09 -4.93
N TRP A 99 4.65 4.40 -5.10
CA TRP A 99 5.74 4.91 -5.94
C TRP A 99 7.10 5.13 -5.27
N ARG A 100 7.24 5.20 -3.95
CA ARG A 100 8.54 5.37 -3.27
C ARG A 100 9.08 4.04 -2.73
N GLU A 101 8.19 3.18 -2.25
CA GLU A 101 8.49 1.84 -1.72
C GLU A 101 8.79 0.81 -2.82
N ILE A 102 8.10 0.85 -3.98
CA ILE A 102 8.36 -0.09 -5.10
C ILE A 102 9.80 0.04 -5.63
N TYR A 103 10.35 1.26 -5.59
CA TYR A 103 11.77 1.46 -5.91
C TYR A 103 12.67 1.25 -4.70
N ALA A 104 12.18 1.36 -3.46
CA ALA A 104 13.03 1.33 -2.27
C ALA A 104 13.95 0.11 -2.22
N LEU A 105 13.48 -1.08 -2.61
CA LEU A 105 14.35 -2.27 -2.71
C LEU A 105 15.00 -2.46 -4.08
N MET A 106 14.32 -2.09 -5.18
CA MET A 106 14.88 -2.19 -6.53
C MET A 106 16.02 -1.22 -6.80
N THR A 107 16.08 -0.12 -6.05
CA THR A 107 17.10 0.93 -6.14
C THR A 107 17.81 1.17 -4.80
N ALA A 108 17.52 0.37 -3.76
CA ALA A 108 18.14 0.49 -2.42
C ALA A 108 19.67 0.58 -2.48
N ARG A 109 20.31 -0.27 -3.30
CA ARG A 109 21.77 -0.29 -3.45
C ARG A 109 22.36 0.99 -4.02
N LEU A 110 21.56 1.89 -4.58
CA LEU A 110 22.00 3.20 -5.07
C LEU A 110 22.10 4.23 -3.96
N ALA A 111 21.18 4.17 -2.99
CA ALA A 111 21.06 5.13 -1.90
C ALA A 111 21.66 4.64 -0.57
N THR A 112 21.99 3.34 -0.47
CA THR A 112 22.47 2.71 0.77
C THR A 112 23.94 2.36 0.67
N ALA A 113 24.69 2.59 1.76
CA ALA A 113 26.10 2.24 1.84
C ALA A 113 26.32 0.72 1.62
N GLU A 114 27.39 0.38 0.91
CA GLU A 114 27.74 -1.01 0.59
C GLU A 114 27.92 -1.87 1.85
N SER A 115 28.46 -1.29 2.92
CA SER A 115 28.63 -1.92 4.23
C SER A 115 27.33 -2.41 4.88
N VAL A 116 26.19 -1.88 4.46
CA VAL A 116 24.85 -2.33 4.90
C VAL A 116 24.28 -3.34 3.89
N MET A 117 24.51 -3.11 2.59
CA MET A 117 23.95 -3.92 1.51
C MET A 117 24.58 -5.31 1.37
N ILE A 118 25.72 -5.57 2.02
CA ILE A 118 26.30 -6.94 2.11
C ILE A 118 25.38 -7.94 2.80
N TYR A 119 24.49 -7.47 3.70
CA TYR A 119 23.56 -8.34 4.43
C TYR A 119 22.23 -8.53 3.70
N VAL A 120 22.02 -7.81 2.58
CA VAL A 120 20.79 -7.88 1.80
C VAL A 120 21.03 -8.83 0.62
N PRO A 121 20.26 -9.93 0.50
CA PRO A 121 20.39 -10.82 -0.65
C PRO A 121 20.00 -10.14 -1.97
N GLU A 122 20.60 -10.57 -3.08
CA GLU A 122 20.34 -9.99 -4.40
C GLU A 122 18.90 -10.21 -4.89
N PHE A 123 18.25 -11.30 -4.46
CA PHE A 123 16.83 -11.53 -4.77
C PHE A 123 15.88 -10.61 -3.98
N VAL A 124 16.38 -9.90 -2.96
CA VAL A 124 15.63 -8.90 -2.20
C VAL A 124 15.89 -7.49 -2.75
N SER A 125 17.14 -7.22 -3.15
CA SER A 125 17.54 -5.96 -3.78
C SER A 125 18.58 -6.26 -4.86
N PRO A 126 18.28 -5.94 -6.14
CA PRO A 126 19.10 -6.36 -7.27
C PRO A 126 20.48 -5.69 -7.19
N PRO A 127 21.49 -6.23 -7.91
CA PRO A 127 22.81 -5.61 -8.00
C PRO A 127 22.72 -4.13 -8.40
N ARG A 128 23.70 -3.35 -7.95
CA ARG A 128 23.70 -1.89 -8.14
C ARG A 128 23.62 -1.54 -9.63
N GLU A 129 24.32 -2.28 -10.46
CA GLU A 129 24.40 -2.09 -11.91
C GLU A 129 23.02 -2.22 -12.56
N ALA A 130 22.22 -3.21 -12.14
CA ALA A 130 20.85 -3.35 -12.63
C ALA A 130 19.94 -2.20 -12.20
N ALA A 131 20.09 -1.76 -10.94
CA ALA A 131 19.37 -0.59 -10.45
C ALA A 131 19.72 0.68 -11.23
N GLU A 132 21.00 0.87 -11.60
CA GLU A 132 21.44 2.01 -12.43
C GLU A 132 20.80 2.00 -13.81
N VAL A 133 20.66 0.83 -14.43
CA VAL A 133 19.98 0.68 -15.74
C VAL A 133 18.52 1.11 -15.65
N LEU A 134 17.83 0.82 -14.55
CA LEU A 134 16.44 1.22 -14.33
C LEU A 134 16.28 2.74 -14.15
N ILE A 135 17.19 3.39 -13.41
CA ILE A 135 17.12 4.83 -13.15
C ILE A 135 17.59 5.66 -14.33
N ARG A 136 18.76 5.31 -14.91
CA ARG A 136 19.35 6.07 -16.01
C ARG A 136 18.56 5.91 -17.31
N GLY A 137 17.75 4.85 -17.39
CA GLY A 137 17.06 4.48 -18.60
C GLY A 137 18.01 3.77 -19.56
N SER A 138 17.58 2.63 -20.08
CA SER A 138 18.34 1.82 -21.03
C SER A 138 18.05 2.15 -22.49
N GLY A 139 17.07 3.01 -22.76
CA GLY A 139 16.56 3.29 -24.11
C GLY A 139 15.80 2.13 -24.78
N SER A 140 15.78 0.94 -24.17
CA SER A 140 15.04 -0.23 -24.64
C SER A 140 14.63 -1.15 -23.49
N ILE A 141 13.39 -1.63 -23.53
CA ILE A 141 12.84 -2.61 -22.57
C ILE A 141 13.67 -3.91 -22.54
N THR A 142 14.26 -4.30 -23.68
CA THR A 142 15.06 -5.53 -23.78
C THR A 142 16.43 -5.42 -23.11
N ALA A 143 16.91 -4.20 -22.85
CA ALA A 143 18.18 -3.95 -22.17
C ALA A 143 18.04 -3.94 -20.64
N ILE A 144 16.82 -4.08 -20.12
CA ILE A 144 16.57 -4.23 -18.68
C ILE A 144 16.94 -5.68 -18.29
N PRO A 145 17.78 -5.89 -17.26
CA PRO A 145 18.16 -7.22 -16.77
C PRO A 145 16.99 -7.88 -16.00
N TRP A 146 15.96 -8.30 -16.73
CA TRP A 146 14.73 -8.86 -16.17
C TRP A 146 14.97 -10.10 -15.30
N ASN A 147 15.99 -10.88 -15.58
CA ASN A 147 16.40 -12.02 -14.75
C ASN A 147 16.78 -11.63 -13.31
N GLN A 148 17.24 -10.40 -13.10
CA GLN A 148 17.58 -9.87 -11.77
C GLN A 148 16.40 -9.14 -11.13
N PHE A 149 15.54 -8.49 -11.92
CA PHE A 149 14.37 -7.78 -11.41
C PHE A 149 13.18 -8.69 -11.08
N ILE A 150 12.94 -9.75 -11.85
CA ILE A 150 11.77 -10.63 -11.63
C ILE A 150 11.79 -11.27 -10.24
N PRO A 151 12.89 -11.87 -9.75
CA PRO A 151 12.94 -12.42 -8.40
C PRO A 151 12.62 -11.37 -7.32
N VAL A 152 13.13 -10.15 -7.48
CA VAL A 152 12.89 -9.03 -6.56
C VAL A 152 11.42 -8.62 -6.58
N MET A 153 10.81 -8.47 -7.76
CA MET A 153 9.38 -8.17 -7.91
C MET A 153 8.50 -9.22 -7.25
N VAL A 154 8.83 -10.51 -7.45
CA VAL A 154 8.11 -11.64 -6.88
C VAL A 154 8.25 -11.69 -5.36
N TRP A 155 9.48 -11.52 -4.84
CA TRP A 155 9.73 -11.43 -3.40
C TRP A 155 8.91 -10.31 -2.77
N TRP A 156 8.89 -9.14 -3.41
CA TRP A 156 8.17 -7.99 -2.90
C TRP A 156 6.66 -8.21 -2.89
N PHE A 157 6.11 -8.81 -3.95
CA PHE A 157 4.70 -9.20 -4.01
C PHE A 157 4.34 -10.17 -2.87
N PHE A 158 5.17 -11.18 -2.64
CA PHE A 158 4.96 -12.12 -1.54
C PHE A 158 5.06 -11.45 -0.18
N MET A 159 6.06 -10.60 0.01
CA MET A 159 6.27 -9.88 1.25
C MET A 159 5.06 -8.99 1.56
N PHE A 160 4.58 -8.20 0.59
CA PHE A 160 3.34 -7.43 0.74
C PHE A 160 2.14 -8.34 1.04
N ALA A 161 1.96 -9.43 0.29
CA ALA A 161 0.84 -10.35 0.47
C ALA A 161 0.86 -11.03 1.85
N PHE A 162 2.03 -11.39 2.38
CA PHE A 162 2.17 -11.99 3.71
C PHE A 162 1.86 -10.98 4.80
N PHE A 163 2.43 -9.78 4.76
CA PHE A 163 2.18 -8.78 5.81
C PHE A 163 0.76 -8.20 5.74
N ALA A 164 0.22 -7.98 4.54
CA ALA A 164 -1.19 -7.62 4.37
C ALA A 164 -2.12 -8.77 4.79
N GLY A 165 -1.72 -10.02 4.57
CA GLY A 165 -2.47 -11.18 5.07
C GLY A 165 -2.48 -11.26 6.60
N ILE A 166 -1.33 -11.05 7.24
CA ILE A 166 -1.18 -11.02 8.70
C ILE A 166 -1.98 -9.86 9.33
N SER A 167 -2.10 -8.71 8.66
CA SER A 167 -2.87 -7.59 9.20
C SER A 167 -4.39 -7.79 9.15
N ILE A 168 -4.87 -8.78 8.37
CA ILE A 168 -6.28 -9.13 8.21
C ILE A 168 -6.68 -10.32 9.11
N GLY A 169 -5.74 -11.23 9.40
CA GLY A 169 -5.95 -12.44 10.23
C GLY A 169 -5.86 -12.18 11.72
#